data_AF-A0A960IW49-F1
#
_entry.id   AF-A0A960IW49-F1
#
_cell.length_a   1.000
_cell.length_b   1.000
_cell.length_c   1.000
_cell.angle_alpha   90.00
_cell.angle_beta   90.00
_cell.angle_gamma   90.00
#
_symmetry.space_group_name_H-M   'P 1'
#
loop_
_entity.id
_entity.type
_entity.pdbx_description
1 polymer ?
#
loop_
_entity_poly.entity_id
_entity_poly.type
_entity_poly.pdbx_seq_one_letter_code
_entity_poly.pdbx_strand_id
1 'polypeptide(L)'
;DAIYNDPAWGRIEGADEIRTFMRESMVGLDDWRFPIEFTAIDGDHVVIKWTQIIPGTRPDGTPAVQSGYSHLLYAGDGKFSYEEDLLNMTHVLEDLAATGWAPVDGFNLPPANPDRDWSHP
;
A
#
# COMPACT_ATOMS: atom_id res chain seq x y z
N ASP A 1 11.14 -0.42 17.19
CA ASP A 1 11.05 -1.10 15.89
C ASP A 1 9.75 -0.69 15.22
N ALA A 2 9.43 -1.20 14.03
CA ALA A 2 8.20 -0.85 13.32
C ALA A 2 7.48 -2.08 12.75
N ILE A 3 6.17 -1.92 12.55
CA ILE A 3 5.29 -2.85 11.82
C ILE A 3 4.73 -2.11 10.60
N TYR A 4 4.69 -2.78 9.46
CA TYR A 4 4.01 -2.31 8.26
C TYR A 4 2.99 -3.36 7.81
N ASN A 5 1.74 -2.96 7.61
CA ASN A 5 0.66 -3.83 7.14
C ASN A 5 0.25 -3.43 5.73
N ASP A 6 0.62 -4.27 4.77
CA ASP A 6 0.25 -4.10 3.38
C ASP A 6 -1.11 -4.77 3.08
N PRO A 7 -1.99 -4.13 2.29
CA PRO A 7 -3.31 -4.67 1.92
C PRO A 7 -3.25 -5.98 1.11
N ALA A 8 -2.20 -6.21 0.35
CA ALA A 8 -1.96 -7.42 -0.43
C ALA A 8 -0.92 -8.34 0.22
N TRP A 9 0.23 -7.83 0.66
CA TRP A 9 1.34 -8.62 1.19
C TRP A 9 1.19 -8.98 2.68
N GLY A 10 0.35 -8.29 3.44
CA GLY A 10 0.14 -8.54 4.86
C GLY A 10 1.17 -7.88 5.76
N ARG A 11 1.35 -8.44 6.96
CA ARG A 11 2.19 -7.89 8.02
C ARG A 11 3.69 -8.13 7.79
N ILE A 12 4.48 -7.08 7.96
CA ILE A 12 5.95 -7.08 7.98
C ILE A 12 6.43 -6.44 9.28
N GLU A 13 7.25 -7.17 10.04
CA GLU A 13 7.79 -6.71 11.32
C GLU A 13 9.30 -6.52 11.26
N GLY A 14 9.78 -5.38 11.77
CA GLY A 14 11.19 -5.06 11.84
C GLY A 14 11.64 -4.07 10.78
N ALA A 15 12.40 -3.05 11.17
CA ALA A 15 12.83 -1.99 10.26
C ALA A 15 13.68 -2.50 9.08
N ASP A 16 14.49 -3.54 9.29
CA ASP A 16 15.30 -4.16 8.22
C ASP A 16 14.44 -4.97 7.24
N GLU A 17 13.42 -5.67 7.74
CA GLU A 17 12.46 -6.41 6.91
C GLU A 17 11.57 -5.45 6.12
N ILE A 18 11.07 -4.39 6.75
CA ILE A 18 10.31 -3.32 6.07
C ILE A 18 11.16 -2.68 4.98
N ARG A 19 12.44 -2.38 5.24
CA ARG A 19 13.34 -1.81 4.22
C ARG A 19 13.54 -2.76 3.03
N THR A 20 13.65 -4.06 3.30
CA THR A 20 13.79 -5.09 2.26
C THR A 20 12.52 -5.16 1.44
N PHE A 21 11.37 -5.25 2.11
CA PHE A 21 10.05 -5.25 1.50
C PHE A 21 9.84 -4.03 0.59
N MET A 22 10.08 -2.81 1.08
CA MET A 22 9.89 -1.56 0.30
C MET A 22 10.75 -1.51 -0.97
N ARG A 23 11.90 -2.21 -0.99
CA ARG A 23 12.73 -2.31 -2.20
C ARG A 23 12.16 -3.32 -3.18
N GLU A 24 11.71 -4.46 -2.68
CA GLU A 24 11.28 -5.60 -3.49
C GLU A 24 9.85 -5.45 -4.02
N SER A 25 8.95 -4.87 -3.23
CA SER A 25 7.54 -4.67 -3.61
C SER A 25 7.37 -3.63 -4.73
N MET A 26 8.33 -2.72 -4.90
CA MET A 26 8.27 -1.66 -5.91
C MET A 26 8.67 -2.10 -7.32
N VAL A 27 9.25 -3.30 -7.47
CA VAL A 27 9.64 -3.83 -8.78
C VAL A 27 8.40 -3.97 -9.66
N GLY A 28 8.32 -3.18 -10.73
CA GLY A 28 7.20 -3.22 -11.68
C GLY A 28 6.02 -2.31 -11.34
N LEU A 29 6.13 -1.48 -10.29
CA LEU A 29 5.12 -0.50 -9.89
C LEU A 29 5.58 0.96 -10.12
N ASP A 30 6.64 1.16 -10.92
CA ASP A 30 7.33 2.45 -11.10
C ASP A 30 6.43 3.58 -11.65
N ASP A 31 5.39 3.24 -12.40
CA ASP A 31 4.44 4.16 -13.02
C ASP A 31 3.11 4.29 -12.25
N TRP A 32 2.97 3.60 -11.12
CA TRP A 32 1.84 3.77 -10.21
C TRP A 32 1.95 5.10 -9.48
N ARG A 33 0.80 5.71 -9.17
CA ARG A 33 0.76 7.00 -8.48
C ARG A 33 -0.18 6.96 -7.29
N PHE A 34 0.25 7.62 -6.21
CA PHE A 34 -0.46 7.66 -4.93
C PHE A 34 -0.59 9.10 -4.42
N PRO A 35 -1.22 10.05 -5.15
CA PRO A 35 -1.41 11.40 -4.66
C PRO A 35 -2.16 11.42 -3.32
N ILE A 36 -1.59 12.14 -2.36
CA ILE A 36 -2.20 12.44 -1.06
C ILE A 36 -3.31 13.47 -1.27
N GLU A 37 -4.49 13.18 -0.75
CA GLU A 37 -5.65 14.09 -0.77
C GLU A 37 -5.71 14.93 0.50
N PHE A 38 -5.56 14.30 1.66
CA PHE A 38 -5.50 14.98 2.94
C PHE A 38 -4.74 14.15 3.99
N THR A 39 -4.38 14.83 5.08
CA THR A 39 -3.82 14.21 6.28
C THR A 39 -4.56 14.74 7.50
N ALA A 40 -4.91 13.85 8.42
CA ALA A 40 -5.47 14.18 9.72
C ALA A 40 -4.56 13.63 10.82
N ILE A 41 -4.43 14.36 11.92
CA ILE A 41 -3.55 14.01 13.04
C ILE A 41 -4.35 14.15 14.34
N ASP A 42 -4.30 13.13 15.19
CA ASP A 42 -4.84 13.14 16.56
C ASP A 42 -3.88 12.43 17.52
N GLY A 43 -3.20 13.21 18.37
CA GLY A 43 -2.10 12.71 19.19
C GLY A 43 -1.00 12.07 18.34
N ASP A 44 -0.69 10.80 18.64
CA ASP A 44 0.30 10.02 17.90
C ASP A 44 -0.28 9.34 16.64
N HIS A 45 -1.59 9.45 16.40
CA HIS A 45 -2.24 8.88 15.22
C HIS A 45 -2.13 9.84 14.04
N VAL A 46 -1.66 9.32 12.91
CA VAL A 46 -1.67 10.02 11.61
C VAL A 46 -2.51 9.20 10.64
N VAL A 47 -3.51 9.83 10.03
CA VAL A 47 -4.32 9.23 8.98
C VAL A 47 -4.06 9.98 7.69
N ILE A 48 -3.68 9.25 6.63
CA ILE A 48 -3.40 9.81 5.31
C ILE A 48 -4.43 9.27 4.34
N LYS A 49 -5.15 10.16 3.67
CA LYS A 49 -6.01 9.82 2.53
C LYS A 49 -5.20 9.91 1.25
N TRP A 50 -5.29 8.90 0.41
CA TRP A 50 -4.67 8.89 -0.91
C TRP A 50 -5.56 8.25 -1.97
N THR A 51 -5.31 8.62 -3.22
CA THR A 51 -5.89 7.98 -4.41
C THR A 51 -4.82 7.11 -5.05
N GLN A 52 -5.08 5.81 -5.24
CA GLN A 52 -4.28 4.96 -6.11
C GLN A 52 -4.64 5.23 -7.56
N ILE A 53 -3.65 5.32 -8.44
CA ILE A 53 -3.85 5.42 -9.88
C ILE A 53 -3.02 4.32 -10.54
N ILE A 54 -3.71 3.36 -11.15
CA ILE A 54 -3.08 2.25 -11.88
C ILE A 54 -2.77 2.72 -13.30
N PRO A 55 -1.59 2.38 -13.85
CA PRO A 55 -1.23 2.69 -15.23
C PRO A 55 -2.23 2.17 -16.26
N GLY A 56 -2.36 2.90 -17.36
CA GLY A 56 -3.30 2.59 -18.44
C GLY A 56 -4.69 3.20 -18.24
N THR A 57 -5.65 2.71 -19.01
CA THR A 57 -7.04 3.15 -18.98
C THR A 57 -7.95 1.95 -19.04
N ARG A 58 -9.13 2.06 -18.42
CA ARG A 58 -10.21 1.10 -18.62
C ARG A 58 -10.66 1.09 -20.10
N PRO A 59 -11.45 0.08 -20.52
CA PRO A 59 -11.92 0.00 -21.91
C PRO A 59 -12.77 1.20 -22.36
N ASP A 60 -13.40 1.90 -21.43
CA ASP A 60 -14.17 3.12 -21.68
C ASP A 60 -13.29 4.40 -21.76
N GLY A 61 -11.96 4.25 -21.63
CA GLY A 61 -10.99 5.33 -21.67
C GLY A 61 -10.79 6.07 -20.34
N THR A 62 -11.49 5.68 -19.26
CA THR A 62 -11.34 6.32 -17.95
C THR A 62 -10.11 5.81 -17.18
N PRO A 63 -9.50 6.63 -16.31
CA PRO A 63 -8.39 6.19 -15.46
C PRO A 63 -8.84 5.16 -14.41
N ALA A 64 -8.03 4.13 -14.19
CA ALA A 64 -8.21 3.16 -13.11
C ALA A 64 -7.74 3.77 -11.78
N VAL A 65 -8.69 4.10 -10.90
CA VAL A 65 -8.42 4.80 -9.63
C VAL A 65 -9.11 4.12 -8.46
N GLN A 66 -8.42 4.04 -7.32
CA GLN A 66 -8.94 3.45 -6.09
C GLN A 66 -8.72 4.37 -4.90
N SER A 67 -9.64 4.31 -3.94
CA SER A 67 -9.56 5.09 -2.69
C SER A 67 -8.78 4.29 -1.64
N GLY A 68 -7.68 4.86 -1.13
CA GLY A 68 -6.89 4.27 -0.04
C GLY A 68 -6.76 5.17 1.19
N TYR A 69 -6.42 4.56 2.32
CA TYR A 69 -6.05 5.24 3.56
C TYR A 69 -4.84 4.55 4.19
N SER A 70 -3.97 5.35 4.79
CA SER A 70 -2.89 4.87 5.67
C SER A 70 -3.17 5.32 7.11
N HIS A 71 -3.00 4.44 8.08
CA HIS A 71 -2.94 4.79 9.50
C HIS A 71 -1.54 4.52 10.04
N LEU A 72 -0.89 5.57 10.55
CA LEU A 72 0.45 5.51 11.13
C LEU A 72 0.40 5.86 12.62
N LEU A 73 1.32 5.27 13.40
CA LEU A 73 1.57 5.64 14.80
C LEU A 73 2.94 6.28 14.96
N TYR A 74 2.95 7.54 15.37
CA TYR A 74 4.15 8.30 15.67
C TYR A 74 4.81 7.82 16.96
N ALA A 75 6.11 7.59 16.93
CA ALA A 75 6.88 7.02 18.03
C ALA A 75 7.91 8.00 18.63
N GLY A 76 7.83 9.29 18.26
CA GLY A 76 8.84 10.28 18.62
C GLY A 76 10.01 10.34 17.64
N ASP A 77 10.87 11.36 17.79
CA ASP A 77 12.11 11.56 17.02
C ASP A 77 11.97 11.48 15.48
N GLY A 78 10.81 11.87 14.95
CA GLY A 78 10.54 11.78 13.51
C GLY A 78 10.34 10.35 12.99
N LYS A 79 10.03 9.39 13.87
CA LYS A 79 9.87 7.96 13.54
C LYS A 79 8.45 7.48 13.79
N PHE A 80 8.09 6.40 13.12
CA PHE A 80 6.82 5.69 13.28
C PHE A 80 7.09 4.26 13.77
N SER A 81 6.20 3.74 14.61
CA SER A 81 6.23 2.35 15.09
C SER A 81 5.24 1.44 14.37
N TYR A 82 4.31 2.02 13.61
CA TYR A 82 3.26 1.28 12.91
C TYR A 82 2.82 2.06 11.68
N GLU A 83 2.51 1.34 10.61
CA GLU A 83 1.78 1.81 9.44
C GLU A 83 0.88 0.70 8.90
N GLU A 84 -0.36 1.02 8.55
CA GLU A 84 -1.29 0.12 7.89
C GLU A 84 -1.93 0.82 6.70
N ASP A 85 -1.87 0.17 5.55
CA ASP A 85 -2.51 0.62 4.32
C ASP A 85 -3.79 -0.19 4.06
N LEU A 86 -4.89 0.52 3.82
CA LEU A 86 -6.19 -0.05 3.53
C LEU A 86 -6.77 0.51 2.23
N LEU A 87 -7.11 -0.40 1.33
CA LEU A 87 -7.93 -0.15 0.15
C LEU A 87 -8.73 -1.40 -0.22
N ASN A 88 -9.74 -1.22 -1.06
CA ASN A 88 -10.57 -2.32 -1.54
C ASN A 88 -9.80 -3.16 -2.58
N MET A 89 -9.21 -4.27 -2.16
CA MET A 89 -8.46 -5.16 -3.06
C MET A 89 -9.31 -5.82 -4.15
N THR A 90 -10.62 -5.99 -3.94
CA THR A 90 -11.51 -6.43 -5.03
C THR A 90 -11.53 -5.40 -6.15
N HIS A 91 -11.66 -4.12 -5.81
CA HIS A 91 -11.65 -3.03 -6.78
C HIS A 91 -10.28 -2.90 -7.47
N VAL A 92 -9.17 -3.10 -6.75
CA VAL A 92 -7.82 -3.15 -7.35
C VAL A 92 -7.76 -4.26 -8.41
N LEU A 93 -8.15 -5.50 -8.06
CA LEU A 93 -8.07 -6.63 -8.98
C LEU A 93 -8.96 -6.47 -10.22
N GLU A 94 -10.16 -5.90 -10.05
CA GLU A 94 -11.04 -5.55 -11.18
C GLU A 94 -10.37 -4.54 -12.11
N ASP A 95 -9.71 -3.53 -11.55
CA ASP A 95 -9.04 -2.50 -12.35
C ASP A 95 -7.78 -3.01 -13.03
N LEU A 96 -6.99 -3.88 -12.39
CA LEU A 96 -5.88 -4.58 -13.05
C LEU A 96 -6.36 -5.39 -14.26
N ALA A 97 -7.47 -6.12 -14.10
CA ALA A 97 -8.06 -6.88 -15.20
C ALA A 97 -8.58 -5.96 -16.31
N ALA A 98 -9.20 -4.82 -15.96
CA ALA A 98 -9.78 -3.88 -16.91
C ALA A 98 -8.72 -3.11 -17.72
N THR A 99 -7.59 -2.74 -17.10
CA THR A 99 -6.49 -2.04 -17.79
C THR A 99 -5.58 -2.99 -18.56
N GLY A 100 -5.69 -4.30 -18.31
CA GLY A 100 -4.74 -5.29 -18.83
C GLY A 100 -3.35 -5.15 -18.21
N TRP A 101 -3.25 -4.48 -17.04
CA TRP A 101 -1.99 -4.40 -16.31
C TRP A 101 -1.58 -5.80 -15.87
N ALA A 102 -0.29 -6.09 -16.03
CA ALA A 102 0.29 -7.37 -15.63
C ALA A 102 1.64 -7.12 -14.94
N PRO A 103 2.00 -7.94 -13.95
CA PRO A 103 3.31 -7.87 -13.32
C PRO A 103 4.41 -8.17 -14.33
N VAL A 104 5.54 -7.48 -14.17
CA VAL A 104 6.77 -7.72 -14.96
C VAL A 104 7.55 -8.91 -14.40
N ASP A 105 8.54 -9.39 -15.16
CA ASP A 105 9.48 -10.41 -14.67
C ASP A 105 10.19 -9.93 -13.40
N GLY A 106 10.20 -10.77 -12.36
CA GLY A 106 10.81 -10.44 -11.07
C GLY A 106 9.90 -9.67 -10.10
N PHE A 107 8.63 -9.43 -10.46
CA PHE A 107 7.63 -8.89 -9.53
C PHE A 107 7.51 -9.79 -8.29
N ASN A 108 7.64 -9.20 -7.11
CA ASN A 108 7.52 -9.92 -5.85
C ASN A 108 6.04 -10.18 -5.52
N LEU A 109 5.44 -11.28 -5.99
CA LEU A 109 4.01 -11.52 -5.79
C LEU A 109 3.60 -11.59 -4.30
N PRO A 110 2.39 -11.13 -3.95
CA PRO A 110 1.83 -11.34 -2.61
C PRO A 110 1.83 -12.83 -2.24
N PRO A 111 2.10 -13.18 -0.97
CA PRO A 111 2.05 -14.57 -0.53
C PRO A 111 0.63 -15.11 -0.62
N ALA A 112 0.48 -16.43 -0.73
CA ALA A 112 -0.84 -17.07 -0.81
C ALA A 112 -1.66 -16.93 0.48
N ASN A 113 -0.98 -16.84 1.63
CA ASN A 113 -1.58 -16.68 2.95
C ASN A 113 -0.86 -15.55 3.70
N PRO A 114 -1.11 -14.27 3.35
CA PRO A 114 -0.52 -13.13 4.05
C PRO A 114 -1.02 -13.09 5.50
N ASP A 115 -0.15 -12.70 6.42
CA ASP A 115 -0.54 -12.39 7.79
C ASP A 115 -1.43 -11.14 7.81
N ARG A 116 -2.59 -11.25 8.47
CA ARG A 116 -3.64 -10.21 8.52
C ARG A 116 -3.78 -9.59 9.92
N ASP A 117 -2.83 -9.85 10.81
CA ASP A 117 -2.85 -9.23 12.13
C ASP A 117 -2.52 -7.74 12.06
N TRP A 118 -3.53 -6.91 12.30
CA TRP A 118 -3.42 -5.45 12.36
C TRP A 118 -3.17 -4.93 13.78
N SER A 119 -2.82 -5.80 14.73
CA SER A 119 -2.51 -5.39 16.10
C SER A 119 -1.34 -4.41 16.15
N HIS A 120 -1.50 -3.37 16.97
CA HIS A 120 -0.44 -2.42 17.30
C HIS A 120 0.59 -3.06 18.26
N PRO A 121 1.85 -2.60 18.25
CA PRO A 121 2.89 -3.05 19.18
C PRO A 121 2.67 -2.65 20.64
#